data_AF-A0A833M7V7-F1
#
_entry.id   AF-A0A833M7V7-F1
#
_cell.length_a   1.000
_cell.length_b   1.000
_cell.length_c   1.000
_cell.angle_alpha   90.00
_cell.angle_beta   90.00
_cell.angle_gamma   90.00
#
_symmetry.space_group_name_H-M   'P 1'
#
loop_
_entity.id
_entity.type
_entity.pdbx_description
1 polymer ?
#
loop_
_entity_poly.entity_id
_entity_poly.type
_entity_poly.pdbx_seq_one_letter_code
_entity_poly.pdbx_strand_id
1 'polypeptide(L)'
;PGLVGREAAAGGALLGGVGATLGTPRISIVDDGARPDGLLAAAFDGEGVPCGAVTLVEAGRLARPLLAWWESDTPASATGCMRRASWRDLPRRAPTHLHLLPDPEVSPRDLLAAGGAVAYVIDVEGGVRADPASGTFALPVSGFALLDGRDAGGFGRRWLRGNLRHWLTGVRALGRDLAFVAGDGMFGAPSLLCEGLELSDAAS
;
A
#
# COMPACT_ATOMS: atom_id res chain seq x y z
N PRO A 1 -6.49 6.68 -2.24
CA PRO A 1 -7.85 7.29 -2.08
C PRO A 1 -8.59 6.85 -0.81
N GLY A 2 -8.73 5.55 -0.56
CA GLY A 2 -9.55 5.04 0.55
C GLY A 2 -9.06 5.33 1.98
N LEU A 3 -7.88 5.93 2.14
CA LEU A 3 -7.28 6.27 3.44
C LEU A 3 -7.18 7.79 3.66
N VAL A 4 -7.74 8.62 2.77
CA VAL A 4 -7.45 10.05 2.72
C VAL A 4 -8.72 10.87 2.94
N GLY A 5 -8.65 11.83 3.85
CA GLY A 5 -9.71 12.82 4.12
C GLY A 5 -10.84 12.34 5.01
N ARG A 6 -11.79 13.23 5.27
CA ARG A 6 -12.92 12.99 6.19
C ARG A 6 -13.85 11.88 5.70
N GLU A 7 -13.93 11.66 4.39
CA GLU A 7 -14.74 10.59 3.80
C GLU A 7 -14.25 9.20 4.24
N ALA A 8 -12.92 9.03 4.37
CA ALA A 8 -12.33 7.81 4.92
C ALA A 8 -12.60 7.66 6.43
N ALA A 9 -12.75 8.76 7.18
CA ALA A 9 -13.21 8.69 8.58
C ALA A 9 -14.67 8.24 8.70
N ALA A 10 -15.55 8.80 7.86
CA ALA A 10 -17.00 8.60 7.94
C ALA A 10 -17.51 7.28 7.33
N GLY A 11 -16.63 6.49 6.72
CA GLY A 11 -16.99 5.20 6.11
C GLY A 11 -17.61 5.27 4.73
N GLY A 12 -17.51 6.42 4.05
CA GLY A 12 -17.89 6.57 2.64
C GLY A 12 -16.87 5.96 1.66
N ALA A 13 -15.71 5.53 2.16
CA ALA A 13 -14.64 4.95 1.35
C ALA A 13 -14.76 3.42 1.19
N LEU A 14 -14.14 2.89 0.12
CA LEU A 14 -13.99 1.46 -0.16
C LEU A 14 -13.50 0.63 1.04
N LEU A 15 -12.85 1.25 2.02
CA LEU A 15 -12.22 0.61 3.17
C LEU A 15 -13.10 0.64 4.43
N GLY A 16 -14.18 1.42 4.48
CA GLY A 16 -14.97 1.65 5.70
C GLY A 16 -14.39 2.78 6.56
N GLY A 17 -15.05 3.07 7.70
CA GLY A 17 -14.70 4.17 8.60
C GLY A 17 -13.62 3.80 9.60
N VAL A 18 -13.20 4.77 10.43
CA VAL A 18 -12.24 4.51 11.52
C VAL A 18 -12.73 3.35 12.40
N GLY A 19 -11.82 2.43 12.72
CA GLY A 19 -12.08 1.20 13.47
C GLY A 19 -12.48 0.00 12.60
N ALA A 20 -12.81 0.20 11.32
CA ALA A 20 -13.15 -0.88 10.41
C ALA A 20 -11.96 -1.83 10.18
N THR A 21 -12.25 -3.13 10.19
CA THR A 21 -11.27 -4.15 9.79
C THR A 21 -11.14 -4.15 8.27
N LEU A 22 -9.94 -3.86 7.79
CA LEU A 22 -9.56 -3.80 6.38
C LEU A 22 -8.95 -5.10 5.86
N GLY A 23 -8.19 -5.79 6.71
CA GLY A 23 -7.34 -6.91 6.30
C GLY A 23 -6.84 -7.74 7.48
N THR A 24 -5.79 -8.51 7.24
CA THR A 24 -5.18 -9.33 8.29
C THR A 24 -4.44 -8.47 9.31
N PRO A 25 -4.22 -8.98 10.55
CA PRO A 25 -3.42 -8.32 11.56
C PRO A 25 -1.96 -8.04 11.16
N ARG A 26 -1.48 -8.60 10.04
CA ARG A 26 -0.14 -8.36 9.51
C ARG A 26 -0.03 -7.03 8.79
N ILE A 27 -1.15 -6.48 8.32
CA ILE A 27 -1.16 -5.25 7.53
C ILE A 27 -1.14 -4.05 8.47
N SER A 28 -0.02 -3.33 8.49
CA SER A 28 0.03 -1.96 8.99
C SER A 28 0.53 -1.04 7.90
N ILE A 29 -0.10 0.13 7.74
CA ILE A 29 0.23 1.13 6.73
C ILE A 29 0.61 2.41 7.43
N VAL A 30 1.80 2.92 7.11
CA VAL A 30 2.40 4.13 7.69
C VAL A 30 2.70 5.12 6.58
N ASP A 31 2.40 6.40 6.80
CA ASP A 31 3.02 7.49 6.04
C ASP A 31 4.06 8.15 6.95
N ASP A 32 5.31 8.27 6.51
CA ASP A 32 6.39 8.82 7.35
C ASP A 32 7.07 10.01 6.68
N GLY A 33 6.57 11.22 7.00
CA GLY A 33 7.09 12.47 6.46
C GLY A 33 8.43 12.89 7.07
N ALA A 34 8.88 12.22 8.13
CA ALA A 34 10.16 12.48 8.79
C ALA A 34 11.16 11.34 8.58
N ARG A 35 10.90 10.45 7.60
CA ARG A 35 11.73 9.28 7.32
C ARG A 35 13.19 9.69 7.06
N PRO A 36 14.17 9.11 7.79
CA PRO A 36 15.58 9.33 7.51
C PRO A 36 15.93 8.99 6.05
N ASP A 37 16.70 9.87 5.41
CA ASP A 37 17.12 9.75 4.00
C ASP A 37 15.97 9.64 2.98
N GLY A 38 14.76 9.98 3.39
CA GLY A 38 13.58 9.97 2.54
C GLY A 38 13.58 11.12 1.54
N LEU A 39 13.37 10.82 0.25
CA LEU A 39 13.34 11.83 -0.82
C LEU A 39 12.33 12.98 -0.57
N LEU A 40 11.20 12.69 0.07
CA LEU A 40 10.16 13.65 0.41
C LEU A 40 10.14 14.04 1.90
N ALA A 41 11.17 13.68 2.66
CA ALA A 41 11.20 13.96 4.09
C ALA A 41 11.38 15.47 4.33
N ALA A 42 10.65 15.99 5.31
CA ALA A 42 10.67 17.40 5.66
C ALA A 42 10.42 17.57 7.16
N ALA A 43 10.83 18.71 7.73
CA ALA A 43 10.49 19.03 9.12
C ALA A 43 9.02 19.43 9.27
N PHE A 44 8.47 20.09 8.24
CA PHE A 44 7.08 20.54 8.18
C PHE A 44 6.53 20.28 6.78
N ASP A 45 5.24 20.01 6.71
CA ASP A 45 4.54 19.71 5.47
C ASP A 45 4.14 20.99 4.71
N GLY A 46 3.41 20.83 3.61
CA GLY A 46 2.94 21.94 2.75
C GLY A 46 1.97 22.92 3.42
N GLU A 47 1.53 22.65 4.64
CA GLU A 47 0.66 23.49 5.47
C GLU A 47 1.41 24.11 6.66
N GLY A 48 2.66 23.69 6.91
CA GLY A 48 3.41 24.07 8.11
C GLY A 48 3.14 23.17 9.32
N VAL A 49 2.50 22.01 9.13
CA VAL A 49 2.30 21.02 10.20
C VAL A 49 3.58 20.18 10.34
N PRO A 50 4.09 19.94 11.57
CA PRO A 50 5.27 19.09 11.76
C PRO A 50 5.07 17.71 11.14
N CYS A 51 6.03 17.26 10.34
CA CYS A 51 6.01 15.91 9.77
C CYS A 51 6.40 14.86 10.82
N GLY A 52 5.89 13.64 10.63
CA GLY A 52 6.26 12.49 11.44
C GLY A 52 5.72 11.19 10.84
N ALA A 53 5.95 10.09 11.56
CA ALA A 53 5.35 8.80 11.24
C ALA A 53 3.89 8.77 11.70
N VAL A 54 2.98 8.54 10.75
CA VAL A 54 1.55 8.42 10.98
C VAL A 54 1.08 7.03 10.58
N THR A 55 0.63 6.25 11.57
CA THR A 55 0.00 4.95 11.33
C THR A 55 -1.44 5.15 10.89
N LEU A 56 -1.73 4.86 9.62
CA LEU A 56 -3.07 4.97 9.04
C LEU A 56 -3.86 3.67 9.26
N VAL A 57 -3.20 2.54 9.10
CA VAL A 57 -3.76 1.20 9.35
C VAL A 57 -2.87 0.50 10.37
N GLU A 58 -3.46 0.01 11.45
CA GLU A 58 -2.77 -0.71 12.51
C GLU A 58 -3.37 -2.10 12.64
N ALA A 59 -2.55 -3.13 12.47
CA ALA A 59 -2.95 -4.54 12.58
C ALA A 59 -4.27 -4.86 11.84
N GLY A 60 -4.34 -4.42 10.58
CA GLY A 60 -5.48 -4.66 9.69
C GLY A 60 -6.69 -3.79 9.98
N ARG A 61 -6.63 -2.81 10.88
CA ARG A 61 -7.74 -1.90 11.21
C ARG A 61 -7.42 -0.46 10.82
N LEU A 62 -8.40 0.26 10.27
CA LEU A 62 -8.24 1.67 9.97
C LEU A 62 -8.12 2.46 11.29
N ALA A 63 -6.91 2.90 11.63
CA ALA A 63 -6.66 3.65 12.85
C ALA A 63 -7.07 5.12 12.69
N ARG A 64 -6.69 5.73 11.58
CA ARG A 64 -7.06 7.11 11.21
C ARG A 64 -6.85 7.35 9.72
N PRO A 65 -7.58 8.31 9.12
CA PRO A 65 -7.25 8.77 7.78
C PRO A 65 -6.12 9.79 7.77
N LEU A 66 -5.55 9.98 6.58
CA LEU A 66 -4.66 11.07 6.25
C LEU A 66 -5.49 12.37 6.15
N LEU A 67 -5.27 13.29 7.09
CA LEU A 67 -6.06 14.52 7.25
C LEU A 67 -5.20 15.77 7.07
N ALA A 68 -5.75 16.74 6.33
CA ALA A 68 -5.20 18.08 6.21
C ALA A 68 -5.48 18.86 7.49
N TRP A 69 -4.73 19.92 7.75
CA TRP A 69 -5.08 20.88 8.79
C TRP A 69 -6.52 21.38 8.64
N TRP A 70 -6.94 21.76 7.43
CA TRP A 70 -8.27 22.35 7.19
C TRP A 70 -9.44 21.36 7.33
N GLU A 71 -9.16 20.06 7.47
CA GLU A 71 -10.16 19.02 7.73
C GLU A 71 -10.11 18.47 9.15
N SER A 72 -9.07 18.83 9.88
CA SER A 72 -8.81 18.32 11.20
C SER A 72 -9.66 19.09 12.20
N ASP A 73 -10.32 18.38 13.11
CA ASP A 73 -11.11 19.03 14.17
C ASP A 73 -10.19 19.75 15.17
N THR A 74 -8.93 19.30 15.27
CA THR A 74 -7.88 19.93 16.09
C THR A 74 -6.54 20.00 15.35
N PRO A 75 -5.66 20.96 15.68
CA PRO A 75 -4.29 21.03 15.17
C PRO A 75 -3.51 19.70 15.26
N ALA A 76 -3.68 18.98 16.37
CA ALA A 76 -2.99 17.72 16.64
C ALA A 76 -3.52 16.53 15.80
N SER A 77 -4.72 16.66 15.24
CA SER A 77 -5.31 15.65 14.34
C SER A 77 -4.91 15.81 12.88
N ALA A 78 -4.19 16.88 12.52
CA ALA A 78 -3.53 16.97 11.22
C ALA A 78 -2.41 15.92 11.13
N THR A 79 -2.17 15.41 9.93
CA THR A 79 -1.22 14.31 9.73
C THR A 79 0.20 14.77 9.40
N GLY A 80 0.41 16.02 8.99
CA GLY A 80 1.74 16.47 8.57
C GLY A 80 2.20 15.78 7.27
N CYS A 81 1.23 15.42 6.41
CA CYS A 81 1.44 14.62 5.20
C CYS A 81 0.87 15.33 3.97
N MET A 82 0.84 16.67 3.97
CA MET A 82 0.39 17.46 2.83
C MET A 82 1.55 18.01 2.03
N ARG A 83 1.38 18.10 0.71
CA ARG A 83 2.42 18.64 -0.16
C ARG A 83 1.97 19.91 -0.86
N ARG A 84 2.93 20.80 -1.03
CA ARG A 84 2.80 22.02 -1.80
C ARG A 84 4.01 22.09 -2.75
N ALA A 85 3.76 22.13 -4.06
CA ALA A 85 4.84 22.11 -5.05
C ALA A 85 5.55 23.47 -5.18
N SER A 86 4.82 24.56 -5.01
CA SER A 86 5.35 25.93 -5.04
C SER A 86 4.56 26.84 -4.11
N TRP A 87 5.11 28.00 -3.78
CA TRP A 87 4.43 29.04 -3.00
C TRP A 87 3.11 29.53 -3.63
N ARG A 88 2.95 29.34 -4.96
CA ARG A 88 1.74 29.70 -5.71
C ARG A 88 0.64 28.63 -5.64
N ASP A 89 0.97 27.42 -5.21
CA ASP A 89 0.04 26.31 -5.19
C ASP A 89 -0.67 26.21 -3.85
N LEU A 90 -1.92 25.75 -3.91
CA LEU A 90 -2.61 25.30 -2.71
C LEU A 90 -1.99 23.98 -2.22
N PRO A 91 -1.92 23.74 -0.91
CA PRO A 91 -1.54 22.44 -0.41
C PRO A 91 -2.54 21.38 -0.89
N ARG A 92 -2.05 20.19 -1.16
CA ARG A 92 -2.87 19.04 -1.56
C ARG A 92 -2.56 17.81 -0.73
N ARG A 93 -3.56 16.95 -0.64
CA ARG A 93 -3.45 15.56 -0.19
C ARG A 93 -2.43 14.81 -1.03
N ALA A 94 -1.26 14.57 -0.48
CA ALA A 94 -0.24 13.80 -1.17
C ALA A 94 0.65 13.12 -0.11
N PRO A 95 0.54 11.79 0.06
CA PRO A 95 1.36 11.06 1.02
C PRO A 95 2.86 11.31 0.79
N THR A 96 3.64 11.21 1.86
CA THR A 96 5.09 11.41 1.82
C THR A 96 5.78 10.09 1.53
N HIS A 97 5.94 9.22 2.52
CA HIS A 97 6.46 7.86 2.40
C HIS A 97 5.42 6.85 2.88
N LEU A 98 4.37 6.66 2.08
CA LEU A 98 3.29 5.74 2.38
C LEU A 98 3.73 4.30 2.10
N HIS A 99 3.78 3.46 3.11
CA HIS A 99 4.26 2.10 2.96
C HIS A 99 3.58 1.08 3.85
N LEU A 100 3.63 -0.18 3.41
CA LEU A 100 3.37 -1.33 4.26
C LEU A 100 4.55 -1.53 5.21
N LEU A 101 4.26 -1.69 6.50
CA LEU A 101 5.29 -1.97 7.50
C LEU A 101 5.88 -3.37 7.24
N PRO A 102 7.20 -3.49 7.03
CA PRO A 102 7.84 -4.79 6.80
C PRO A 102 7.90 -5.63 8.07
N ASP A 103 8.02 -6.95 7.91
CA ASP A 103 8.35 -7.86 9.00
C ASP A 103 9.87 -8.10 9.02
N PRO A 104 10.62 -7.60 10.02
CA PRO A 104 12.08 -7.67 10.03
C PRO A 104 12.64 -9.10 10.09
N GLU A 105 11.84 -10.05 10.60
CA GLU A 105 12.24 -11.44 10.81
C GLU A 105 12.06 -12.31 9.56
N VAL A 106 11.31 -11.83 8.56
CA VAL A 106 10.97 -12.60 7.37
C VAL A 106 11.82 -12.13 6.20
N SER A 107 12.67 -13.01 5.67
CA SER A 107 13.40 -12.73 4.44
C SER A 107 12.54 -13.01 3.20
N PRO A 108 12.86 -12.40 2.04
CA PRO A 108 12.17 -12.75 0.79
C PRO A 108 12.26 -14.23 0.46
N ARG A 109 13.37 -14.88 0.84
CA ARG A 109 13.56 -16.32 0.65
C ARG A 109 12.55 -17.15 1.45
N ASP A 110 12.18 -16.70 2.66
CA ASP A 110 11.19 -17.38 3.50
C ASP A 110 9.80 -17.33 2.86
N LEU A 111 9.47 -16.23 2.18
CA LEU A 111 8.23 -16.09 1.41
C LEU A 111 8.19 -17.07 0.22
N LEU A 112 9.29 -17.19 -0.52
CA LEU A 112 9.39 -18.08 -1.68
C LEU A 112 9.43 -19.55 -1.28
N ALA A 113 9.97 -19.87 -0.10
CA ALA A 113 10.00 -21.21 0.46
C ALA A 113 8.65 -21.66 1.05
N ALA A 114 7.61 -20.84 0.94
CA ALA A 114 6.25 -21.26 1.26
C ALA A 114 5.90 -22.52 0.45
N GLY A 115 5.43 -23.56 1.14
CA GLY A 115 5.09 -24.83 0.49
C GLY A 115 3.94 -24.67 -0.50
N GLY A 116 3.88 -25.59 -1.48
CA GLY A 116 2.85 -25.59 -2.52
C GLY A 116 3.20 -24.76 -3.75
N ALA A 117 2.19 -24.42 -4.53
CA ALA A 117 2.33 -23.68 -5.78
C ALA A 117 2.24 -22.17 -5.54
N VAL A 118 3.26 -21.42 -5.96
CA VAL A 118 3.36 -19.97 -5.81
C VAL A 118 3.65 -19.33 -7.17
N ALA A 119 2.94 -18.26 -7.51
CA ALA A 119 3.29 -17.40 -8.63
C ALA A 119 4.14 -16.23 -8.11
N TYR A 120 5.44 -16.28 -8.34
CA TYR A 120 6.36 -15.20 -8.00
C TYR A 120 6.34 -14.14 -9.10
N VAL A 121 5.64 -13.04 -8.84
CA VAL A 121 5.54 -11.88 -9.74
C VAL A 121 6.76 -11.00 -9.57
N ILE A 122 7.50 -10.77 -10.66
CA ILE A 122 8.71 -9.94 -10.66
C ILE A 122 8.50 -8.59 -11.34
N ASP A 123 7.49 -8.48 -12.20
CA ASP A 123 7.20 -7.26 -12.94
C ASP A 123 5.70 -7.08 -13.18
N VAL A 124 5.28 -5.82 -13.24
CA VAL A 124 3.94 -5.38 -13.60
C VAL A 124 4.05 -4.64 -14.92
N GLU A 125 3.63 -5.28 -16.00
CA GLU A 125 3.80 -4.77 -17.35
C GLU A 125 2.68 -3.80 -17.73
N GLY A 126 3.00 -2.51 -17.82
CA GLY A 126 2.05 -1.48 -18.28
C GLY A 126 1.20 -0.91 -17.15
N GLY A 127 -0.11 -0.77 -17.38
CA GLY A 127 -1.00 -0.02 -16.49
C GLY A 127 -1.85 -0.89 -15.57
N VAL A 128 -2.12 -0.36 -14.38
CA VAL A 128 -3.13 -0.92 -13.45
C VAL A 128 -4.53 -0.57 -13.92
N ARG A 129 -5.40 -1.57 -14.07
CA ARG A 129 -6.84 -1.36 -14.22
C ARG A 129 -7.47 -1.58 -12.86
N ALA A 130 -8.04 -0.53 -12.26
CA ALA A 130 -8.72 -0.63 -10.98
C ALA A 130 -10.05 0.12 -11.02
N ASP A 131 -11.07 -0.46 -10.41
CA ASP A 131 -12.32 0.21 -10.10
C ASP A 131 -12.39 0.42 -8.58
N PRO A 132 -12.15 1.64 -8.08
CA PRO A 132 -12.21 1.94 -6.65
C PRO A 132 -13.60 1.76 -6.03
N ALA A 133 -14.68 1.81 -6.80
CA ALA A 133 -16.03 1.65 -6.27
C ALA A 133 -16.30 0.20 -5.88
N SER A 134 -16.00 -0.74 -6.78
CA SER A 134 -16.10 -2.19 -6.49
C SER A 134 -14.90 -2.75 -5.74
N GLY A 135 -13.76 -2.06 -5.76
CA GLY A 135 -12.49 -2.53 -5.24
C GLY A 135 -11.81 -3.59 -6.11
N THR A 136 -12.28 -3.80 -7.34
CA THR A 136 -11.69 -4.78 -8.25
C THR A 136 -10.46 -4.21 -8.96
N PHE A 137 -9.49 -5.06 -9.24
CA PHE A 137 -8.30 -4.69 -10.00
C PHE A 137 -7.82 -5.81 -10.92
N ALA A 138 -7.12 -5.42 -11.99
CA ALA A 138 -6.44 -6.29 -12.92
C ALA A 138 -5.11 -5.66 -13.35
N LEU A 139 -4.04 -6.45 -13.28
CA LEU A 139 -2.66 -6.05 -13.53
C LEU A 139 -2.04 -7.03 -14.53
N PRO A 140 -1.40 -6.57 -15.62
CA PRO A 140 -0.58 -7.46 -16.43
C PRO A 140 0.73 -7.74 -15.68
N VAL A 141 1.10 -9.00 -15.54
CA VAL A 141 2.27 -9.43 -14.76
C VAL A 141 3.07 -10.50 -15.49
N SER A 142 4.36 -10.58 -15.19
CA SER A 142 5.23 -11.68 -15.57
C SER A 142 6.09 -12.14 -14.39
N GLY A 143 6.62 -13.35 -14.48
CA GLY A 143 7.36 -13.94 -13.38
C GLY A 143 7.59 -15.43 -13.49
N PHE A 144 7.71 -16.09 -12.34
CA PHE A 144 8.05 -17.51 -12.23
C PHE A 144 7.01 -18.27 -11.43
N ALA A 145 6.66 -19.46 -11.90
CA ALA A 145 5.95 -20.44 -11.09
C ALA A 145 6.97 -21.14 -10.18
N LEU A 146 6.62 -21.28 -8.91
CA LEU A 146 7.38 -22.04 -7.93
C LEU A 146 6.50 -23.19 -7.43
N LEU A 147 7.11 -24.36 -7.24
CA LEU A 147 6.50 -25.50 -6.57
C LEU A 147 7.41 -25.94 -5.42
N ASP A 148 6.89 -25.87 -4.18
CA ASP A 148 7.64 -26.16 -2.96
C ASP A 148 8.96 -25.37 -2.87
N GLY A 149 8.90 -24.08 -3.24
CA GLY A 149 10.04 -23.17 -3.27
C GLY A 149 11.07 -23.44 -4.35
N ARG A 150 10.78 -24.28 -5.34
CA ARG A 150 11.66 -24.57 -6.48
C ARG A 150 11.08 -24.02 -7.78
N ASP A 151 11.96 -23.59 -8.68
CA ASP A 151 11.57 -23.13 -10.01
C ASP A 151 10.79 -24.22 -10.77
N ALA A 152 9.58 -23.86 -11.19
CA ALA A 152 8.67 -24.67 -12.00
C ALA A 152 8.42 -24.08 -13.40
N GLY A 153 9.19 -23.05 -13.78
CA GLY A 153 9.17 -22.41 -15.08
C GLY A 153 8.67 -20.96 -15.03
N GLY A 154 9.17 -20.14 -15.95
CA GLY A 154 8.70 -18.78 -16.16
C GLY A 154 7.32 -18.75 -16.81
N PHE A 155 6.53 -17.73 -16.47
CA PHE A 155 5.34 -17.35 -17.23
C PHE A 155 5.54 -15.96 -17.85
N GLY A 156 5.22 -15.86 -19.14
CA GLY A 156 5.11 -14.58 -19.83
C GLY A 156 3.89 -13.79 -19.36
N ARG A 157 3.53 -12.73 -20.08
CA ARG A 157 2.46 -11.82 -19.69
C ARG A 157 1.12 -12.53 -19.40
N ARG A 158 0.68 -12.46 -18.14
CA ARG A 158 -0.61 -12.93 -17.62
C ARG A 158 -1.36 -11.78 -16.94
N TRP A 159 -2.66 -11.95 -16.67
CA TRP A 159 -3.44 -11.02 -15.85
C TRP A 159 -3.55 -11.54 -14.42
N LEU A 160 -3.04 -10.75 -13.47
CA LEU A 160 -3.34 -10.91 -12.05
C LEU A 160 -4.61 -10.10 -11.74
N ARG A 161 -5.64 -10.77 -11.26
CA ARG A 161 -6.96 -10.19 -10.99
C ARG A 161 -7.35 -10.43 -9.53
N GLY A 162 -8.10 -9.49 -8.97
CA GLY A 162 -8.60 -9.65 -7.62
C GLY A 162 -9.48 -8.52 -7.14
N ASN A 163 -9.82 -8.60 -5.86
CA ASN A 163 -10.49 -7.55 -5.11
C ASN A 163 -9.58 -7.08 -3.98
N LEU A 164 -9.50 -5.77 -3.75
CA LEU A 164 -8.64 -5.17 -2.74
C LEU A 164 -8.91 -5.72 -1.33
N ARG A 165 -10.18 -5.94 -0.96
CA ARG A 165 -10.53 -6.49 0.36
C ARG A 165 -10.06 -7.94 0.50
N HIS A 166 -10.25 -8.76 -0.54
CA HIS A 166 -9.78 -10.14 -0.53
C HIS A 166 -8.26 -10.21 -0.50
N TRP A 167 -7.57 -9.32 -1.21
CA TRP A 167 -6.12 -9.22 -1.16
C TRP A 167 -5.64 -8.87 0.26
N LEU A 168 -6.21 -7.84 0.87
CA LEU A 168 -5.87 -7.41 2.24
C LEU A 168 -6.12 -8.49 3.30
N THR A 169 -7.18 -9.29 3.15
CA THR A 169 -7.48 -10.43 4.05
C THR A 169 -6.73 -11.70 3.68
N GLY A 170 -6.18 -11.79 2.47
CA GLY A 170 -5.40 -12.89 1.94
C GLY A 170 -3.90 -12.80 2.22
N VAL A 171 -3.39 -11.69 2.75
CA VAL A 171 -1.96 -11.53 3.06
C VAL A 171 -1.53 -12.48 4.19
N ARG A 172 -0.59 -13.37 3.86
CA ARG A 172 -0.06 -14.42 4.74
C ARG A 172 1.26 -14.06 5.39
N ALA A 173 2.12 -13.33 4.68
CA ALA A 173 3.42 -12.89 5.19
C ALA A 173 3.90 -11.65 4.45
N LEU A 174 4.74 -10.86 5.11
CA LEU A 174 5.42 -9.67 4.59
C LEU A 174 6.92 -9.91 4.79
N GLY A 175 7.75 -9.50 3.84
CA GLY A 175 9.20 -9.56 3.94
C GLY A 175 9.78 -8.32 4.62
N ARG A 176 11.08 -8.39 4.90
CA ARG A 176 11.88 -7.26 5.41
C ARG A 176 12.39 -6.30 4.35
N ASP A 177 12.22 -6.65 3.08
CA ASP A 177 12.80 -5.98 1.90
C ASP A 177 11.94 -4.83 1.39
N LEU A 178 11.69 -3.84 2.25
CA LEU A 178 10.92 -2.65 1.88
C LEU A 178 11.60 -1.88 0.74
N ALA A 179 10.91 -1.80 -0.40
CA ALA A 179 11.32 -0.99 -1.55
C ALA A 179 10.29 0.11 -1.83
N PHE A 180 10.76 1.26 -2.32
CA PHE A 180 9.91 2.40 -2.66
C PHE A 180 9.92 2.69 -4.15
N VAL A 181 8.76 3.08 -4.67
CA VAL A 181 8.57 3.62 -6.03
C VAL A 181 8.04 5.04 -5.94
N ALA A 182 8.50 5.89 -6.85
CA ALA A 182 8.05 7.29 -6.93
C ALA A 182 6.71 7.40 -7.70
N GLY A 183 5.84 8.29 -7.23
CA GLY A 183 4.58 8.68 -7.87
C GLY A 183 4.18 10.09 -7.42
N ASP A 184 2.92 10.32 -7.05
CA ASP A 184 2.50 11.58 -6.36
C ASP A 184 2.95 11.64 -4.88
N GLY A 185 3.75 10.66 -4.47
CA GLY A 185 4.41 10.47 -3.19
C GLY A 185 5.47 9.38 -3.35
N MET A 186 6.08 8.92 -2.26
CA MET A 186 6.86 7.68 -2.25
C MET A 186 5.97 6.55 -1.74
N PHE A 187 5.77 5.52 -2.56
CA PHE A 187 4.95 4.36 -2.21
C PHE A 187 5.83 3.16 -1.96
N GLY A 188 5.76 2.58 -0.76
CA GLY A 188 6.61 1.49 -0.34
C GLY A 188 5.85 0.19 -0.07
N ALA A 189 6.42 -0.92 -0.49
CA ALA A 189 5.96 -2.24 -0.10
C ALA A 189 7.17 -3.19 0.02
N PRO A 190 7.18 -4.10 1.01
CA PRO A 190 8.07 -5.25 0.96
C PRO A 190 7.55 -6.30 -0.02
N SER A 191 8.34 -7.32 -0.28
CA SER A 191 7.80 -8.56 -0.83
C SER A 191 6.70 -9.09 0.09
N LEU A 192 5.65 -9.68 -0.47
CA LEU A 192 4.55 -10.23 0.32
C LEU A 192 4.00 -11.51 -0.30
N LEU A 193 3.57 -12.42 0.56
CA LEU A 193 2.84 -13.62 0.18
C LEU A 193 1.36 -13.41 0.44
N CYS A 194 0.53 -13.63 -0.57
CA CYS A 194 -0.92 -13.51 -0.45
C CYS A 194 -1.66 -14.60 -1.22
N GLU A 195 -2.88 -14.86 -0.78
CA GLU A 195 -3.84 -15.77 -1.43
C GLU A 195 -5.07 -14.98 -1.89
N GLY A 196 -5.96 -15.64 -2.66
CA GLY A 196 -7.24 -15.06 -3.06
C GLY A 196 -7.15 -14.14 -4.29
N LEU A 197 -6.04 -14.20 -5.02
CA LEU A 197 -5.89 -13.60 -6.34
C LEU A 197 -5.94 -14.67 -7.43
N GLU A 198 -6.39 -14.27 -8.61
CA GLU A 198 -6.45 -15.13 -9.79
C GLU A 198 -5.38 -14.71 -10.79
N LEU A 199 -4.61 -15.68 -11.27
CA LEU A 199 -3.69 -15.49 -12.39
C LEU A 199 -4.29 -16.17 -13.63
N SER A 200 -4.73 -15.40 -14.61
CA SER A 200 -5.28 -15.89 -15.86
C SER A 200 -4.41 -15.48 -17.05
N ASP A 201 -4.48 -16.23 -18.14
CA ASP A 201 -3.78 -15.86 -19.36
C ASP A 201 -4.27 -14.51 -19.90
N ALA A 202 -3.41 -13.81 -20.63
CA ALA A 202 -3.81 -12.67 -21.45
C ALA A 202 -4.83 -13.15 -22.47
N ALA A 203 -6.12 -13.01 -22.16
CA ALA A 203 -7.22 -13.54 -22.95
C ALA A 203 -6.98 -13.38 -24.46
N SER A 204 -7.05 -14.52 -25.15
CA SER A 204 -7.69 -14.65 -26.47
C SER A 204 -9.07 -14.02 -26.47
#